data_AF-A0A5P8NY78-F1
#
_entry.id   AF-A0A5P8NY78-F1
#
_cell.length_a   1.000
_cell.length_b   1.000
_cell.length_c   1.000
_cell.angle_alpha   90.00
_cell.angle_beta   90.00
_cell.angle_gamma   90.00
#
_symmetry.space_group_name_H-M   'P 1'
#
loop_
_entity.id
_entity.type
_entity.pdbx_description
1 polymer ?
#
loop_
_entity_poly.entity_id
_entity_poly.type
_entity_poly.pdbx_seq_one_letter_code
_entity_poly.pdbx_strand_id
1 'polypeptide(L)'
;MNKNKQECLDILKSKGVNPASQIDFDINGEVESLSVEYIIDTYMSASDESQLVFVTALKKATQAGQMGIDKFFEGMGQLLLMSHLSEKFKV
;
A
#
# COMPACT_ATOMS: atom_id res chain seq x y z
N MET A 1 -8.57 -8.88 -14.81
CA MET A 1 -7.99 -8.96 -13.45
C MET A 1 -6.50 -8.69 -13.56
N ASN A 2 -5.97 -7.67 -12.89
CA ASN A 2 -4.54 -7.35 -12.92
C ASN A 2 -3.77 -8.48 -12.18
N LYS A 3 -2.83 -9.13 -12.86
CA LYS A 3 -2.05 -10.25 -12.31
C LYS A 3 -1.26 -9.83 -11.06
N ASN A 4 -0.72 -8.61 -11.05
CA ASN A 4 0.04 -8.07 -9.94
C ASN A 4 -0.85 -7.80 -8.72
N LYS A 5 -2.09 -7.33 -8.93
CA LYS A 5 -3.09 -7.17 -7.84
C LYS A 5 -3.37 -8.53 -7.19
N GLN A 6 -3.66 -9.54 -8.00
CA GLN A 6 -3.96 -10.88 -7.49
C GLN A 6 -2.78 -11.43 -6.68
N GLU A 7 -1.55 -11.23 -7.17
CA GLU A 7 -0.35 -11.66 -6.46
C GLU A 7 -0.19 -10.97 -5.10
N CYS A 8 -0.44 -9.67 -5.00
CA CYS A 8 -0.46 -8.97 -3.70
C CYS A 8 -1.46 -9.60 -2.73
N LEU A 9 -2.69 -9.85 -3.18
CA LEU A 9 -3.75 -10.43 -2.34
C LEU A 9 -3.40 -11.85 -1.90
N ASP A 10 -2.83 -12.66 -2.78
CA ASP A 10 -2.40 -14.02 -2.46
C ASP A 10 -1.26 -14.02 -1.44
N ILE A 11 -0.30 -13.10 -1.57
CA ILE A 11 0.77 -12.89 -0.57
C ILE A 11 0.16 -12.56 0.79
N LEU A 12 -0.73 -11.57 0.86
CA LEU A 12 -1.35 -11.16 2.12
C LEU A 12 -2.14 -12.28 2.77
N LYS A 13 -2.95 -12.99 1.98
CA LYS A 13 -3.72 -14.14 2.45
C LYS A 13 -2.82 -15.24 3.02
N SER A 14 -1.69 -15.54 2.35
CA SER A 14 -0.70 -16.52 2.83
C SER A 14 -0.06 -16.13 4.17
N LYS A 15 -0.08 -14.84 4.51
CA LYS A 15 0.46 -14.28 5.75
C LYS A 15 -0.60 -13.99 6.81
N GLY A 16 -1.87 -14.30 6.53
CA GLY A 16 -2.98 -14.05 7.44
C GLY A 16 -3.38 -12.57 7.56
N VAL A 17 -2.97 -11.73 6.61
CA VAL A 17 -3.31 -10.31 6.57
C VAL A 17 -4.64 -10.14 5.84
N ASN A 18 -5.58 -9.43 6.45
CA ASN A 18 -6.88 -9.11 5.87
C ASN A 18 -6.75 -7.83 5.00
N PRO A 19 -6.92 -7.88 3.66
CA PRO A 19 -6.83 -6.68 2.83
C PRO A 19 -7.85 -5.59 3.16
N ALA A 20 -8.96 -5.93 3.82
CA ALA A 20 -9.95 -4.96 4.29
C ALA A 20 -9.54 -4.22 5.58
N SER A 21 -8.41 -4.60 6.21
CA SER A 21 -7.89 -3.89 7.39
C SER A 21 -7.52 -2.45 7.02
N GLN A 22 -7.76 -1.54 7.96
CA GLN A 22 -7.42 -0.13 7.84
C GLN A 22 -6.07 0.15 8.50
N ILE A 23 -5.36 1.13 7.97
CA ILE A 23 -4.18 1.74 8.58
C ILE A 23 -4.50 3.21 8.78
N ASP A 24 -4.30 3.69 10.00
CA ASP A 24 -4.52 5.08 10.37
C ASP A 24 -3.23 5.88 10.17
N PHE A 25 -3.36 7.04 9.53
CA PHE A 25 -2.29 7.96 9.23
C PHE A 25 -2.59 9.31 9.88
N ASP A 26 -1.72 9.77 10.77
CA ASP A 26 -1.77 11.15 11.25
C ASP A 26 -1.07 12.07 10.25
N ILE A 27 -1.85 12.95 9.64
CA ILE A 27 -1.42 13.91 8.64
C ILE A 27 -1.80 15.31 9.15
N ASN A 28 -0.81 16.05 9.64
CA ASN A 28 -1.01 17.41 10.19
C ASN A 28 -2.06 17.48 11.33
N GLY A 29 -2.20 16.42 12.13
CA GLY A 29 -3.18 16.37 13.22
C GLY A 29 -4.57 15.88 12.80
N GLU A 30 -4.78 15.54 11.53
CA GLU A 30 -5.98 14.85 11.04
C GLU A 30 -5.66 13.37 10.81
N VAL A 31 -6.55 12.49 11.29
CA VAL A 31 -6.42 11.04 11.08
C VAL A 31 -7.12 10.65 9.80
N GLU A 32 -6.36 10.17 8.83
CA GLU A 32 -6.83 9.58 7.58
C GLU A 32 -6.66 8.06 7.65
N SER A 33 -7.70 7.30 7.36
CA SER A 33 -7.64 5.83 7.37
C SER A 33 -7.70 5.29 5.94
N LEU A 34 -6.71 4.45 5.57
CA LEU A 34 -6.70 3.77 4.28
C LEU A 34 -6.77 2.26 4.48
N SER A 35 -7.56 1.59 3.64
CA SER A 35 -7.53 0.13 3.59
C SER A 35 -6.27 -0.36 2.88
N VAL A 36 -5.76 -1.52 3.29
CA VAL A 36 -4.66 -2.20 2.60
C VAL A 36 -5.02 -2.47 1.13
N GLU A 37 -6.27 -2.88 0.87
CA GLU A 37 -6.79 -3.07 -0.49
C GLU A 37 -6.78 -1.77 -1.31
N TYR A 38 -7.18 -0.64 -0.72
CA TYR A 38 -7.15 0.66 -1.40
C TYR A 38 -5.72 1.05 -1.80
N ILE A 39 -4.76 0.89 -0.88
CA ILE A 39 -3.33 1.16 -1.18
C ILE A 39 -2.89 0.27 -2.35
N ILE A 40 -3.19 -1.03 -2.33
CA ILE A 40 -2.88 -1.92 -3.46
C ILE A 40 -3.51 -1.38 -4.74
N ASP A 41 -4.80 -1.06 -4.74
CA ASP A 41 -5.54 -0.65 -5.93
C ASP A 41 -4.99 0.63 -6.55
N THR A 42 -4.58 1.60 -5.73
CA THR A 42 -3.94 2.83 -6.23
C THR A 42 -2.63 2.51 -6.95
N TYR A 43 -1.74 1.72 -6.35
CA TYR A 43 -0.46 1.36 -6.99
C TYR A 43 -0.64 0.40 -8.18
N MET A 44 -1.67 -0.44 -8.17
CA MET A 44 -2.01 -1.33 -9.29
C MET A 44 -2.64 -0.60 -10.49
N SER A 45 -3.01 0.66 -10.31
CA SER A 45 -3.50 1.55 -11.37
C SER A 45 -2.39 2.42 -11.98
N ALA A 46 -1.17 2.35 -11.45
CA ALA A 46 0.01 3.06 -11.97
C ALA A 46 0.67 2.31 -13.15
N SER A 47 1.82 2.81 -13.62
CA SER A 47 2.60 2.16 -14.69
C SER A 47 3.01 0.73 -14.33
N ASP A 48 3.17 -0.15 -15.33
CA ASP A 48 3.57 -1.55 -15.12
C ASP A 48 4.87 -1.69 -14.32
N GLU A 49 5.82 -0.78 -14.53
CA GLU A 49 7.06 -0.71 -13.77
C GLU A 49 6.80 -0.42 -12.28
N SER A 50 5.91 0.54 -11.98
CA SER A 50 5.54 0.88 -10.61
C SER A 50 4.84 -0.28 -9.91
N GLN A 51 3.97 -1.00 -10.64
CA GLN A 51 3.31 -2.19 -10.14
C GLN A 51 4.33 -3.27 -9.78
N LEU A 52 5.30 -3.53 -10.66
CA LEU A 52 6.34 -4.52 -10.43
C LEU A 52 7.22 -4.17 -9.21
N VAL A 53 7.59 -2.89 -9.07
CA VAL A 53 8.33 -2.39 -7.91
C VAL A 53 7.54 -2.62 -6.63
N PHE A 54 6.24 -2.30 -6.62
CA PHE A 54 5.37 -2.49 -5.46
C PHE A 54 5.30 -3.97 -5.05
N VAL A 55 5.00 -4.88 -5.98
CA VAL A 55 4.93 -6.32 -5.71
C VAL A 55 6.27 -6.85 -5.18
N THR A 56 7.38 -6.41 -5.77
CA THR A 56 8.73 -6.82 -5.36
C THR A 56 9.06 -6.35 -3.95
N ALA A 57 8.73 -5.10 -3.62
CA ALA A 57 8.91 -4.55 -2.30
C ALA A 57 8.03 -5.25 -1.25
N LEU A 58 6.77 -5.57 -1.58
CA LEU A 58 5.88 -6.35 -0.72
C LEU A 58 6.45 -7.75 -0.44
N LYS A 59 6.92 -8.45 -1.48
CA LYS A 59 7.59 -9.76 -1.32
C LYS A 59 8.78 -9.68 -0.38
N LYS A 60 9.62 -8.65 -0.52
CA LYS A 60 10.77 -8.42 0.37
C LYS A 60 10.32 -8.13 1.80
N ALA A 61 9.30 -7.29 1.98
CA ALA A 61 8.73 -6.98 3.29
C ALA A 61 8.24 -8.24 4.02
N THR A 62 7.67 -9.21 3.30
CA THR A 62 7.20 -10.46 3.91
C THR A 62 8.32 -11.33 4.50
N GLN A 63 9.59 -11.12 4.09
CA GLN A 63 10.74 -11.81 4.66
C GLN A 63 11.04 -11.35 6.09
N ALA A 64 10.61 -10.14 6.46
CA ALA A 64 10.69 -9.60 7.82
C ALA A 64 9.43 -9.92 8.66
N GLY A 65 8.55 -10.81 8.18
CA GLY A 65 7.33 -11.20 8.89
C GLY A 65 6.27 -10.09 8.95
N GLN A 66 5.39 -10.16 9.95
CA GLN A 66 4.25 -9.25 10.07
C GLN A 66 4.68 -7.78 10.17
N MET A 67 5.69 -7.49 11.01
CA MET A 67 6.22 -6.14 11.18
C MET A 67 6.72 -5.53 9.86
N GLY A 68 7.34 -6.35 9.00
CA GLY A 68 7.78 -5.90 7.67
C GLY A 68 6.61 -5.49 6.79
N ILE A 69 5.54 -6.28 6.80
CA ILE A 69 4.31 -6.01 6.05
C ILE A 69 3.65 -4.73 6.56
N ASP A 70 3.52 -4.59 7.88
CA ASP A 70 2.92 -3.40 8.50
C ASP A 70 3.71 -2.13 8.10
N LYS A 71 5.03 -2.16 8.25
CA LYS A 71 5.90 -1.03 7.85
C LYS A 71 5.89 -0.75 6.36
N PHE A 72 5.74 -1.77 5.53
CA PHE A 72 5.58 -1.57 4.10
C PHE A 72 4.31 -0.79 3.78
N PHE A 73 3.16 -1.20 4.30
CA PHE A 73 1.90 -0.52 4.00
C PHE A 73 1.77 0.84 4.69
N GLU A 74 2.34 1.03 5.89
CA GLU A 74 2.51 2.36 6.48
C GLU A 74 3.28 3.29 5.53
N GLY A 75 4.44 2.84 5.02
CA GLY A 75 5.25 3.66 4.11
C GLY A 75 4.53 3.98 2.79
N MET A 76 3.87 2.99 2.20
CA MET A 76 3.15 3.18 0.93
C MET A 76 1.92 4.08 1.09
N GLY A 77 1.17 3.93 2.18
CA GLY A 77 0.04 4.81 2.48
C GLY A 77 0.49 6.26 2.73
N GLN A 78 1.59 6.47 3.44
CA GLN A 78 2.17 7.81 3.61
C GLN A 78 2.57 8.46 2.28
N LEU A 79 3.26 7.74 1.40
CA LEU A 79 3.64 8.25 0.08
C LEU A 79 2.41 8.63 -0.76
N LEU A 80 1.38 7.79 -0.73
CA LEU A 80 0.11 8.02 -1.40
C LEU A 80 -0.55 9.31 -0.89
N LEU A 81 -0.67 9.48 0.42
CA LEU A 81 -1.26 10.67 1.04
C LEU A 81 -0.46 11.95 0.74
N MET A 82 0.88 11.87 0.78
CA MET A 82 1.75 12.98 0.42
C MET A 82 1.57 13.39 -1.05
N SER A 83 1.37 12.43 -1.96
CA SER A 83 1.14 12.72 -3.38
C SER A 83 -0.19 13.46 -3.60
N HIS A 84 -1.28 13.01 -2.98
CA HIS A 84 -2.58 13.69 -3.05
C HIS A 84 -2.55 15.09 -2.43
N LEU A 85 -1.85 15.27 -1.31
CA LEU A 85 -1.64 16.60 -0.73
C LEU A 85 -0.89 17.50 -1.71
N SER A 86 0.18 17.00 -2.34
CA SER A 86 0.95 17.79 -3.31
C SER A 86 0.12 18.27 -4.50
N GLU A 87 -0.87 17.48 -4.94
CA GLU A 87 -1.81 17.88 -5.99
C GLU A 87 -2.75 19.00 -5.54
N LYS A 88 -3.21 18.99 -4.28
CA LYS A 88 -4.03 20.08 -3.72
C LYS A 88 -3.28 21.42 -3.65
N PHE A 89 -1.95 21.41 -3.62
CA PHE A 89 -1.11 22.63 -3.58
C PHE A 89 -0.62 23.09 -4.96
N LYS A 90 -0.96 22.40 -6.06
CA LYS A 90 -0.70 22.92 -7.42
C LYS A 90 -1.73 24.00 -7.75
N VAL A 91 -1.33 25.26 -7.57
CA VAL A 91 -2.02 26.48 -8.01
C VAL A 91 -1.65 26.79 -9.46
#